data_AF-A0A3D5GNC7-F1
#
_entry.id   AF-A0A3D5GNC7-F1
#
_cell.length_a   1.000
_cell.length_b   1.000
_cell.length_c   1.000
_cell.angle_alpha   90.00
_cell.angle_beta   90.00
_cell.angle_gamma   90.00
#
_symmetry.space_group_name_H-M   'P 1'
#
loop_
_entity.id
_entity.type
_entity.pdbx_description
1 polymer ?
#
loop_
_entity_poly.entity_id
_entity_poly.type
_entity_poly.pdbx_seq_one_letter_code
_entity_poly.pdbx_strand_id
1 'polypeptide(L)'
;DHNGLYGVVRFAEAARRHGLPTVFGTELTIDAPSSRTGSPDPPGTHLVVLAEGPTGYARLGAAITEAQLAGSKGHPRLSLDVLTGLFEGGSGCSNRAPWLVLTGCRKGA
;
A
#
# COMPACT_ATOMS: atom_id res chain seq x y z
N ASP A 1 4.36 0.57 -7.10
CA ASP A 1 5.02 1.54 -6.22
C ASP A 1 5.36 0.92 -4.88
N HIS A 2 6.38 1.43 -4.19
CA HIS A 2 6.77 1.02 -2.84
C HIS A 2 6.33 2.07 -1.82
N ASN A 3 5.63 1.65 -0.76
CA ASN A 3 5.17 2.49 0.34
C ASN A 3 4.41 3.76 -0.11
N GLY A 4 3.67 3.68 -1.21
CA GLY A 4 3.10 4.85 -1.85
C GLY A 4 2.28 4.55 -3.10
N LEU A 5 1.53 5.55 -3.57
CA LEU A 5 0.72 5.50 -4.79
C LEU A 5 1.15 6.61 -5.76
N TYR A 6 2.47 6.83 -5.86
CA TYR A 6 3.06 7.99 -6.54
C TYR A 6 2.77 8.03 -8.04
N GLY A 7 2.63 6.87 -8.69
CA GLY A 7 2.37 6.74 -10.12
C GLY A 7 0.90 6.67 -10.50
N VAL A 8 -0.03 6.64 -9.53
CA VAL A 8 -1.41 6.17 -9.77
C VAL A 8 -2.17 7.00 -10.81
N VAL A 9 -2.04 8.34 -10.77
CA VAL A 9 -2.71 9.24 -11.71
C VAL A 9 -2.16 9.06 -13.12
N ARG A 10 -0.83 9.09 -13.27
CA ARG A 10 -0.17 8.90 -14.58
C ARG A 10 -0.48 7.53 -15.17
N PHE A 11 -0.52 6.50 -14.35
CA PHE A 11 -0.87 5.14 -14.76
C PHE A 11 -2.33 5.06 -15.24
N ALA A 12 -3.28 5.62 -14.48
CA ALA A 12 -4.70 5.65 -14.86
C ALA A 12 -4.93 6.40 -16.17
N GLU A 13 -4.29 7.56 -16.36
CA GLU A 13 -4.41 8.34 -17.59
C GLU A 13 -3.82 7.61 -18.80
N ALA A 14 -2.68 6.94 -18.63
CA ALA A 14 -2.07 6.13 -19.68
C ALA A 14 -2.96 4.94 -20.06
N ALA A 15 -3.44 4.17 -19.10
CA ALA A 15 -4.31 3.02 -19.34
C ALA A 15 -5.62 3.44 -20.04
N ARG A 16 -6.23 4.56 -19.63
CA ARG A 16 -7.44 5.10 -20.26
C ARG A 16 -7.24 5.43 -21.73
N ARG A 17 -6.10 6.00 -22.13
CA ARG A 17 -5.79 6.28 -23.55
C ARG A 17 -5.72 5.03 -24.41
N HIS A 18 -5.45 3.88 -23.80
CA HIS A 18 -5.34 2.59 -24.49
C HIS A 18 -6.52 1.65 -24.21
N GLY A 19 -7.57 2.11 -23.51
CA GLY A 19 -8.73 1.28 -23.18
C GLY A 19 -8.40 0.08 -22.28
N LEU A 20 -7.32 0.14 -21.50
CA LEU A 20 -6.88 -0.98 -20.65
C LEU A 20 -7.54 -0.92 -19.28
N PRO A 21 -7.98 -2.07 -18.73
CA PRO A 21 -8.41 -2.14 -17.33
C PRO A 21 -7.22 -1.89 -16.39
N THR A 22 -7.49 -1.29 -15.23
CA THR A 22 -6.46 -1.00 -14.22
C THR A 22 -6.76 -1.71 -12.91
N VAL A 23 -5.69 -2.05 -12.20
CA VAL A 23 -5.70 -2.43 -10.79
C VAL A 23 -4.72 -1.50 -10.08
N PHE A 24 -5.13 -0.97 -8.93
CA PHE A 24 -4.30 -0.04 -8.16
C PHE A 24 -3.91 -0.66 -6.82
N GLY A 25 -2.69 -0.38 -6.39
CA GLY A 25 -2.14 -0.94 -5.17
C GLY A 25 -0.70 -0.49 -4.94
N THR A 26 -0.14 -0.93 -3.83
CA THR A 26 1.25 -0.67 -3.47
C THR A 26 1.87 -1.90 -2.83
N GLU A 27 3.18 -2.01 -2.93
CA GLU A 27 3.97 -2.89 -2.10
C GLU A 27 4.37 -2.14 -0.83
N LEU A 28 3.85 -2.58 0.32
CA LEU A 28 4.14 -2.04 1.64
C LEU A 28 5.30 -2.79 2.27
N THR A 29 6.20 -2.06 2.92
CA THR A 29 7.23 -2.63 3.79
C THR A 29 6.74 -2.57 5.23
N ILE A 30 6.63 -3.72 5.87
CA ILE A 30 6.19 -3.90 7.24
C ILE A 30 7.41 -4.11 8.14
N ASP A 31 7.39 -3.45 9.30
CA ASP A 31 8.40 -3.55 10.35
C ASP A 31 9.85 -3.34 9.85
N ALA A 32 10.03 -2.37 8.94
CA ALA A 32 11.34 -2.01 8.42
C ALA A 32 12.25 -1.48 9.55
N PRO A 33 13.41 -2.10 9.83
CA PRO A 33 14.31 -1.63 10.89
C PRO A 33 15.12 -0.39 10.46
N SER A 34 15.17 -0.09 9.16
CA SER A 34 15.95 1.01 8.61
C SER A 34 15.30 1.63 7.36
N SER A 35 15.79 2.79 6.94
CA SER A 35 15.37 3.42 5.69
C SER A 35 15.56 2.50 4.48
N ARG A 36 14.64 2.62 3.51
CA ARG A 36 14.74 1.96 2.20
C ARG A 36 15.84 2.58 1.33
N THR A 37 16.22 3.82 1.62
CA THR A 37 17.20 4.58 0.84
C THR A 37 18.62 4.22 1.28
N GLY A 38 19.53 4.00 0.33
CA GLY A 38 20.95 3.74 0.62
C GLY A 38 21.35 2.26 0.73
N SER A 39 20.40 1.33 0.64
CA SER A 39 20.69 -0.11 0.51
C SER A 39 20.08 -0.66 -0.79
N PRO A 40 20.82 -1.47 -1.58
CA PRO A 40 20.26 -2.14 -2.76
C PRO A 40 19.13 -3.13 -2.43
N ASP A 41 19.18 -3.74 -1.23
CA ASP A 41 18.15 -4.66 -0.76
C ASP A 41 17.78 -4.39 0.71
N PRO A 42 16.97 -3.36 0.98
CA PRO A 42 16.62 -2.97 2.33
C PRO A 42 15.84 -4.05 3.09
N PRO A 43 16.04 -4.18 4.42
CA PRO A 43 15.30 -5.12 5.26
C PRO A 43 13.82 -4.73 5.45
N GLY A 44 12.99 -5.70 5.78
CA GLY A 44 11.55 -5.55 6.03
C GLY A 44 10.73 -6.60 5.28
N THR A 45 9.53 -6.88 5.79
CA THR A 45 8.57 -7.81 5.16
C THR A 45 7.73 -7.08 4.13
N HIS A 46 7.53 -7.64 2.95
CA HIS A 46 6.81 -6.97 1.87
C HIS A 46 5.40 -7.54 1.72
N LEU A 47 4.39 -6.67 1.72
CA LEU A 47 3.02 -7.04 1.41
C LEU A 47 2.53 -6.27 0.21
N VAL A 48 2.05 -6.98 -0.81
CA VAL A 48 1.39 -6.36 -1.96
C VAL A 48 -0.09 -6.20 -1.62
N VAL A 49 -0.57 -4.96 -1.61
CA VAL A 49 -1.96 -4.64 -1.27
C VAL A 49 -2.62 -3.98 -2.48
N LEU A 50 -3.73 -4.58 -2.94
CA LEU A 50 -4.54 -4.10 -4.05
C LEU A 50 -5.84 -3.51 -3.52
N ALA A 51 -6.20 -2.32 -4.00
CA ALA A 51 -7.41 -1.62 -3.58
C ALA A 51 -8.65 -2.14 -4.32
N GLU A 52 -9.71 -2.49 -3.58
CA GLU A 52 -11.02 -2.80 -4.13
C GLU A 52 -11.86 -1.51 -4.22
N GLY A 53 -11.93 -0.98 -5.44
CA GLY A 53 -12.71 0.21 -5.77
C GLY A 53 -12.23 1.51 -5.11
N PRO A 54 -13.00 2.60 -5.24
CA PRO A 54 -12.62 3.92 -4.73
C PRO A 54 -12.46 3.97 -3.20
N THR A 55 -13.32 3.25 -2.47
CA THR A 55 -13.24 3.17 -1.00
C THR A 55 -11.96 2.47 -0.56
N GLY A 56 -11.61 1.34 -1.20
CA GLY A 56 -10.35 0.67 -0.96
C GLY A 56 -9.17 1.58 -1.23
N TYR A 57 -9.18 2.27 -2.37
CA TYR A 57 -8.11 3.20 -2.73
C TYR A 57 -7.95 4.34 -1.70
N ALA A 58 -9.05 4.97 -1.27
CA ALA A 58 -9.02 6.05 -0.31
C ALA A 58 -8.48 5.60 1.05
N ARG A 59 -8.92 4.44 1.56
CA ARG A 59 -8.44 3.87 2.81
C ARG A 59 -6.95 3.50 2.71
N LEU A 60 -6.53 2.91 1.59
CA LEU A 60 -5.12 2.54 1.38
C LEU A 60 -4.23 3.79 1.33
N GLY A 61 -4.71 4.86 0.68
CA GLY A 61 -4.04 6.16 0.69
C GLY A 61 -3.91 6.77 2.08
N ALA A 62 -4.95 6.68 2.91
CA ALA A 62 -4.92 7.13 4.30
C ALA A 62 -3.89 6.33 5.12
N ALA A 63 -3.92 4.99 5.02
CA ALA A 63 -2.97 4.10 5.69
C ALA A 63 -1.50 4.43 5.36
N ILE A 64 -1.21 4.61 4.07
CA ILE A 64 0.11 5.03 3.60
C ILE A 64 0.49 6.40 4.19
N THR A 65 -0.45 7.34 4.18
CA THR A 65 -0.20 8.71 4.68
C THR A 65 0.12 8.70 6.17
N GLU A 66 -0.65 7.97 6.97
CA GLU A 66 -0.39 7.82 8.41
C GLU A 66 0.96 7.19 8.67
N ALA A 67 1.33 6.13 7.95
CA ALA A 67 2.63 5.50 8.09
C ALA A 67 3.80 6.44 7.72
N GLN A 68 3.63 7.25 6.67
CA GLN A 68 4.62 8.24 6.24
C GLN A 68 4.76 9.39 7.26
N LEU A 69 3.65 9.89 7.80
CA LEU A 69 3.62 10.94 8.83
C LEU A 69 4.18 10.46 10.16
N ALA A 70 3.92 9.21 10.52
CA ALA A 70 4.52 8.59 11.68
C ALA A 70 6.02 8.38 11.47
N GLY A 71 6.51 8.17 10.25
CA GLY A 71 7.90 7.84 9.97
C GLY A 71 8.82 9.03 9.68
N SER A 72 9.86 8.75 8.90
CA SER A 72 10.75 9.75 8.33
C SER A 72 10.95 9.47 6.83
N LYS A 73 11.63 10.37 6.11
CA LYS A 73 11.82 10.23 4.66
C LYS A 73 12.47 8.90 4.31
N GLY A 74 11.78 8.10 3.50
CA GLY A 74 12.24 6.78 3.07
C GLY A 74 12.14 5.70 4.16
N HIS A 75 11.55 6.00 5.31
CA HIS A 75 11.35 5.09 6.44
C HIS A 75 9.96 5.30 7.07
N PRO A 76 8.87 4.94 6.38
CA PRO A 76 7.53 4.96 6.95
C PRO A 76 7.43 3.97 8.12
N ARG A 77 6.67 4.32 9.16
CA ARG A 77 6.40 3.41 10.29
C ARG A 77 5.09 2.68 10.05
N LEU A 78 5.17 1.39 9.73
CA LEU A 78 4.03 0.54 9.45
C LEU A 78 4.27 -0.86 10.02
N SER A 79 3.37 -1.32 10.88
CA SER A 79 3.31 -2.69 11.40
C SER A 79 2.03 -3.38 10.94
N LEU A 80 1.96 -4.71 11.10
CA LEU A 80 0.72 -5.47 10.83
C LEU A 80 -0.45 -4.99 11.70
N ASP A 81 -0.20 -4.65 12.97
CA ASP A 81 -1.25 -4.18 13.88
C ASP A 81 -1.83 -2.84 13.40
N VAL A 82 -0.97 -1.91 12.98
CA VAL A 82 -1.41 -0.62 12.41
C VAL A 82 -2.23 -0.86 11.15
N LEU A 83 -1.76 -1.74 10.25
CA LEU A 83 -2.48 -2.07 9.02
C LEU A 83 -3.85 -2.71 9.30
N THR A 84 -3.94 -3.55 10.35
CA THR A 84 -5.17 -4.24 10.75
C THR A 84 -6.17 -3.29 11.41
N GLY A 85 -5.71 -2.37 12.27
CA GLY A 85 -6.58 -1.33 12.85
C GLY A 85 -7.20 -0.42 11.78
N LEU A 86 -6.46 -0.13 10.72
CA LEU A 86 -6.96 0.63 9.56
C LEU A 86 -7.97 -0.16 8.71
N PHE A 87 -7.93 -1.49 8.79
CA PHE A 87 -8.91 -2.41 8.18
C PHE A 87 -10.25 -2.35 8.92
N GLU A 88 -10.23 -2.35 10.25
CA GLU A 88 -11.41 -2.42 11.12
C GLU A 88 -12.11 -1.07 11.29
N GLY A 89 -11.37 0.05 11.31
CA GLY A 89 -11.92 1.40 11.51
C GLY A 89 -12.79 1.94 10.38
N GLY A 90 -12.87 1.22 9.26
CA GLY A 90 -13.63 1.63 8.08
C GLY A 90 -15.07 1.13 8.08
N SER A 91 -15.97 1.85 8.74
CA SER A 91 -17.42 1.62 8.67
C SER A 91 -17.94 1.72 7.23
N GLY A 92 -18.43 0.60 6.69
CA GLY A 92 -19.11 0.52 5.41
C GLY A 92 -19.88 -0.80 5.31
N CYS A 93 -21.11 -0.76 4.80
CA CYS A 93 -22.08 -1.85 4.79
C CYS A 93 -21.73 -3.04 3.85
N SER A 94 -20.47 -3.22 3.48
CA SER A 94 -20.00 -4.31 2.63
C SER A 94 -19.21 -5.29 3.47
N ASN A 95 -19.62 -6.56 3.44
CA ASN A 95 -18.91 -7.66 4.11
C ASN A 95 -17.61 -8.08 3.36
N ARG A 96 -17.17 -7.29 2.38
CA ARG A 96 -15.92 -7.50 1.64
C ARG A 96 -14.81 -6.63 2.21
N ALA A 97 -13.65 -7.25 2.39
CA ALA A 97 -12.41 -6.54 2.65
C ALA A 97 -12.21 -5.45 1.60
N PRO A 98 -11.86 -4.20 1.98
CA PRO A 98 -11.66 -3.13 1.02
C PRO A 98 -10.42 -3.35 0.14
N TRP A 99 -9.59 -4.35 0.43
CA TRP A 99 -8.34 -4.67 -0.25
C TRP A 99 -8.12 -6.18 -0.41
N LEU A 100 -7.28 -6.53 -1.38
CA LEU A 100 -6.71 -7.86 -1.55
C LEU A 100 -5.23 -7.83 -1.14
N VAL A 101 -4.79 -8.74 -0.27
CA VAL A 101 -3.38 -8.88 0.12
C VAL A 101 -2.77 -10.09 -0.60
N LEU A 102 -1.68 -9.86 -1.32
CA LEU A 102 -0.91 -10.90 -2.00
C LEU A 102 0.41 -11.12 -1.27
N THR A 103 0.61 -12.35 -0.81
CA THR A 103 1.76 -12.78 0.00
C THR A 103 2.96 -13.23 -0.83
N GLY A 104 2.78 -13.42 -2.15
CA GLY A 104 3.80 -13.99 -3.05
C GLY A 104 4.91 -13.05 -3.52
N CYS A 105 5.32 -12.05 -2.73
CA CYS A 105 6.43 -11.16 -3.13
C CYS A 105 7.81 -11.79 -2.85
N ARG A 106 8.87 -11.29 -3.49
CA ARG A 106 10.27 -11.73 -3.26
C ARG A 106 10.71 -11.70 -1.78
N LYS A 107 10.06 -10.84 -0.98
CA LYS A 107 10.23 -10.69 0.48
C LYS A 107 8.88 -10.82 1.22
N GLY A 108 7.96 -11.57 0.62
CA GLY A 108 6.62 -11.77 1.15
C GLY A 108 6.58 -12.69 2.36
N ALA A 109 5.59 -12.46 3.22
CA ALA A 109 5.16 -13.38 4.27
C ALA A 109 3.83 -14.00 3.88
#